data_AF-A0A061BRM2-F1
#
_entry.id   AF-A0A061BRM2-F1
#
_cell.length_a   1.000
_cell.length_b   1.000
_cell.length_c   1.000
_cell.angle_alpha   90.00
_cell.angle_beta   90.00
_cell.angle_gamma   90.00
#
_symmetry.space_group_name_H-M   'P 1'
#
loop_
_entity.id
_entity.type
_entity.pdbx_description
1 polymer ?
#
loop_
_entity_poly.entity_id
_entity_poly.type
_entity_poly.pdbx_seq_one_letter_code
_entity_poly.pdbx_strand_id
1 'polypeptide(L)'
;MSDWDFRQVLHCNSTMKALIDANWQRHKLDMAYDAFISSYYCRETGNATLTREANRIWVAYNNWGYWPNNGWAMFTLVAFGLSALLHIYQILRSRYWSFVMVVMGCGGEMYGWSMRWIGGQNLLRGYGEQLAALTVSPIVFSGALYSLFGSLARSMNPSLLPIGSKKLTWWLFGVEFFTLLVQVGGGATAAGAEDASTFNVGSWIMLGGIVAQLVVTLIFLAVFGVYFSRLRSRHNVDIRYADSHLKVVFWGIIAISSLIVIRGAYRTAELSEGMFGPIAHSQAGLILGDCIPMLAVTYIFNVVHPLYTLQKRTDHVFNLEDNEEIKLGQV
;
A
#
# COMPACT_ATOMS: atom_id res chain seq x y z
N MET A 1 48.90 0.21 -0.29
CA MET A 1 48.03 -0.79 0.34
C MET A 1 47.97 -1.95 -0.64
N SER A 2 48.59 -3.07 -0.29
CA SER A 2 48.95 -4.17 -1.18
C SER A 2 47.74 -4.85 -1.83
N ASP A 3 47.94 -5.31 -3.07
CA ASP A 3 47.08 -6.22 -3.83
C ASP A 3 46.71 -7.47 -3.02
N TRP A 4 45.62 -7.41 -2.26
CA TRP A 4 44.96 -8.60 -1.76
C TRP A 4 43.95 -9.05 -2.82
N ASP A 5 44.36 -10.00 -3.66
CA ASP A 5 43.46 -10.72 -4.56
C ASP A 5 42.52 -11.59 -3.71
N PHE A 6 41.38 -11.02 -3.30
CA PHE A 6 40.34 -11.69 -2.50
C PHE A 6 39.82 -12.97 -3.16
N ARG A 7 40.09 -13.22 -4.45
CA ARG A 7 39.69 -14.43 -5.17
C ARG A 7 40.54 -15.65 -4.82
N GLN A 8 41.72 -15.49 -4.20
CA GLN A 8 42.66 -16.61 -3.98
C GLN A 8 42.70 -17.16 -2.54
N VAL A 9 41.97 -16.60 -1.57
CA VAL A 9 42.24 -16.92 -0.13
C VAL A 9 41.11 -17.56 0.67
N LEU A 10 39.83 -17.51 0.27
CA LEU A 10 38.74 -17.90 1.19
C LEU A 10 37.93 -19.11 0.71
N HIS A 11 38.53 -20.30 0.79
CA HIS A 11 37.76 -21.55 0.83
C HIS A 11 37.01 -21.64 2.17
N CYS A 12 35.72 -21.97 2.15
CA CYS A 12 34.94 -22.18 3.38
C CYS A 12 35.56 -23.29 4.24
N ASN A 13 36.32 -22.90 5.26
CA ASN A 13 37.06 -23.78 6.15
C ASN A 13 36.51 -23.73 7.59
N SER A 14 37.09 -24.51 8.50
CA SER A 14 36.71 -24.54 9.91
C SER A 14 36.84 -23.20 10.62
N THR A 15 37.78 -22.33 10.21
CA THR A 15 37.97 -20.98 10.74
C THR A 15 36.84 -20.04 10.32
N MET A 16 36.43 -20.07 9.06
CA MET A 16 35.26 -19.30 8.57
C MET A 16 33.98 -19.75 9.25
N LYS A 17 33.81 -21.07 9.47
CA LYS A 17 32.68 -21.60 10.24
C LYS A 17 32.69 -21.10 11.70
N ALA A 18 33.84 -21.12 12.36
CA ALA A 18 33.96 -20.61 13.73
C ALA A 18 33.69 -19.10 13.82
N LEU A 19 34.11 -18.32 12.81
CA LEU A 19 33.78 -16.88 12.70
C LEU A 19 32.27 -16.66 12.52
N ILE A 20 31.62 -17.50 11.72
CA ILE A 20 30.17 -17.50 11.52
C ILE A 20 29.45 -17.79 12.85
N ASP A 21 29.87 -18.85 13.56
CA ASP A 21 29.27 -19.28 14.82
C ASP A 21 29.50 -18.26 15.96
N ALA A 22 30.68 -17.64 16.02
CA ALA A 22 31.01 -16.64 17.03
C ALA A 22 30.27 -15.31 16.83
N ASN A 23 29.95 -14.95 15.59
CA ASN A 23 29.21 -13.71 15.27
C ASN A 23 27.69 -13.92 15.23
N TRP A 24 27.21 -15.16 15.24
CA TRP A 24 25.77 -15.48 15.24
C TRP A 24 24.99 -14.82 16.39
N GLN A 25 25.62 -14.63 17.54
CA GLN A 25 24.99 -14.04 18.72
C GLN A 25 25.12 -12.51 18.81
N ARG A 26 25.81 -11.86 17.87
CA ARG A 26 25.97 -10.39 17.87
C ARG A 26 24.82 -9.69 17.17
N HIS A 27 24.54 -8.45 17.56
CA HIS A 27 23.55 -7.60 16.89
C HIS A 27 23.94 -7.27 15.44
N LYS A 28 22.94 -6.91 14.61
CA LYS A 28 23.09 -6.62 13.16
C LYS A 28 24.23 -5.63 12.82
N LEU A 29 24.57 -4.72 13.73
CA LEU A 29 25.57 -3.66 13.52
C LEU A 29 27.01 -4.08 13.90
N ASP A 30 27.18 -5.18 14.65
CA ASP A 30 28.48 -5.59 15.23
C ASP A 30 29.17 -6.74 14.47
N MET A 31 28.59 -7.19 13.35
CA MET A 31 29.21 -8.23 12.54
C MET A 31 30.33 -7.63 11.70
N ALA A 32 31.54 -8.15 11.91
CA ALA A 32 32.69 -7.82 11.08
C ALA A 32 32.36 -8.12 9.61
N TYR A 33 32.70 -7.19 8.72
CA TYR A 33 32.58 -7.34 7.26
C TYR A 33 33.12 -8.70 6.76
N ASP A 34 34.19 -9.18 7.40
CA ASP A 34 34.82 -10.46 7.12
C ASP A 34 33.89 -11.67 7.35
N ALA A 35 33.01 -11.62 8.36
CA ALA A 35 32.05 -12.68 8.63
C ALA A 35 30.93 -12.72 7.58
N PHE A 36 30.50 -11.56 7.09
CA PHE A 36 29.54 -11.46 5.98
C PHE A 36 30.13 -12.04 4.68
N ILE A 37 31.33 -11.61 4.30
CA ILE A 37 32.05 -12.12 3.13
C ILE A 37 32.32 -13.64 3.27
N SER A 38 32.67 -14.09 4.47
CA SER A 38 32.88 -15.52 4.73
C SER A 38 31.61 -16.34 4.52
N SER A 39 30.46 -15.84 4.99
CA SER A 39 29.18 -16.51 4.79
C SER A 39 28.78 -16.59 3.31
N TYR A 40 29.14 -15.59 2.49
CA TYR A 40 28.90 -15.58 1.04
C TYR A 40 29.62 -16.75 0.37
N TYR A 41 30.94 -16.86 0.56
CA TYR A 41 31.73 -17.95 -0.02
C TYR A 41 31.29 -19.32 0.50
N CYS A 42 30.96 -19.45 1.78
CA CYS A 42 30.44 -20.69 2.36
C CYS A 42 29.13 -21.15 1.72
N ARG A 43 28.26 -20.22 1.33
CA ARG A 43 26.99 -20.54 0.65
C ARG A 43 27.21 -21.16 -0.73
N GLU A 44 28.20 -20.66 -1.47
CA GLU A 44 28.50 -21.05 -2.85
C GLU A 44 29.32 -22.37 -2.97
N THR A 45 29.75 -22.96 -1.85
CA THR A 45 30.57 -24.19 -1.86
C THR A 45 29.81 -25.47 -2.24
N GLY A 46 28.48 -25.43 -2.38
CA GLY A 46 27.65 -26.61 -2.71
C GLY A 46 27.48 -27.63 -1.57
N ASN A 47 28.10 -27.42 -0.41
CA ASN A 47 27.94 -28.30 0.76
C ASN A 47 26.71 -27.89 1.59
N ALA A 48 25.69 -28.74 1.62
CA ALA A 48 24.42 -28.47 2.29
C ALA A 48 24.54 -28.05 3.77
N THR A 49 25.50 -28.58 4.51
CA THR A 49 25.70 -28.22 5.92
C THR A 49 26.26 -26.81 6.05
N LEU A 50 27.25 -26.46 5.24
CA LEU A 50 27.87 -25.12 5.24
C LEU A 50 26.92 -24.07 4.69
N THR A 51 26.17 -24.39 3.63
CA THR A 51 25.10 -23.54 3.11
C THR A 51 24.05 -23.26 4.18
N ARG A 52 23.66 -24.26 4.98
CA ARG A 52 22.67 -24.06 6.06
C ARG A 52 23.20 -23.14 7.17
N GLU A 53 24.44 -23.31 7.62
CA GLU A 53 25.02 -22.42 8.64
C GLU A 53 25.22 -21.00 8.10
N ALA A 54 25.68 -20.85 6.86
CA ALA A 54 25.74 -19.56 6.19
C ALA A 54 24.34 -18.91 6.12
N ASN A 55 23.32 -19.65 5.68
CA ASN A 55 21.96 -19.12 5.51
C ASN A 55 21.34 -18.59 6.82
N ARG A 56 21.74 -19.12 7.98
CA ARG A 56 21.31 -18.58 9.28
C ARG A 56 21.73 -17.13 9.40
N ILE A 57 23.00 -16.82 9.19
CA ILE A 57 23.53 -15.45 9.18
C ILE A 57 22.72 -14.59 8.21
N TRP A 58 22.56 -15.02 6.96
CA TRP A 58 21.87 -14.20 5.96
C TRP A 58 20.46 -13.79 6.41
N VAL A 59 19.72 -14.66 7.09
CA VAL A 59 18.40 -14.34 7.70
C VAL A 59 18.51 -13.27 8.78
N ALA A 60 19.50 -13.37 9.66
CA ALA A 60 19.71 -12.43 10.75
C ALA A 60 20.17 -11.05 10.29
N TYR A 61 20.87 -10.94 9.14
CA TYR A 61 21.45 -9.67 8.68
C TYR A 61 20.64 -8.95 7.61
N ASN A 62 19.87 -9.68 6.79
CA ASN A 62 19.09 -9.03 5.76
C ASN A 62 17.95 -8.18 6.34
N ASN A 63 17.45 -7.24 5.54
CA ASN A 63 16.41 -6.30 5.99
C ASN A 63 15.02 -6.95 6.15
N TRP A 64 14.77 -8.09 5.52
CA TRP A 64 13.52 -8.84 5.63
C TRP A 64 13.38 -9.60 6.95
N GLY A 65 14.49 -10.07 7.53
CA GLY A 65 14.50 -10.95 8.70
C GLY A 65 14.04 -12.39 8.42
N TYR A 66 13.81 -12.74 7.15
CA TYR A 66 13.44 -14.07 6.67
C TYR A 66 13.78 -14.21 5.18
N TRP A 67 13.56 -15.38 4.59
CA TRP A 67 13.66 -15.59 3.15
C TRP A 67 12.32 -15.28 2.47
N PRO A 68 12.22 -14.23 1.62
CA PRO A 68 10.98 -13.91 0.94
C PRO A 68 10.48 -15.06 0.07
N ASN A 69 9.22 -15.44 0.23
CA ASN A 69 8.60 -16.46 -0.60
C ASN A 69 8.23 -15.89 -1.98
N ASN A 70 8.90 -16.41 -3.01
CA ASN A 70 8.68 -16.04 -4.41
C ASN A 70 7.29 -16.41 -4.95
N GLY A 71 6.67 -17.48 -4.43
CA GLY A 71 5.32 -17.89 -4.81
C GLY A 71 4.28 -16.83 -4.47
N TRP A 72 4.36 -16.24 -3.26
CA TRP A 72 3.50 -15.12 -2.88
C TRP A 72 3.74 -13.88 -3.74
N ALA A 73 5.01 -13.55 -4.03
CA ALA A 73 5.33 -12.42 -4.91
C ALA A 73 4.74 -12.59 -6.32
N MET A 74 4.80 -13.80 -6.89
CA MET A 74 4.20 -14.08 -8.21
C MET A 74 2.67 -14.05 -8.17
N PHE A 75 2.06 -14.62 -7.14
CA PHE A 75 0.61 -14.60 -6.96
C PHE A 75 0.07 -13.17 -6.94
N THR A 76 0.69 -12.29 -6.15
CA THR A 76 0.23 -10.90 -6.01
C THR A 76 0.45 -10.11 -7.29
N LEU A 77 1.57 -10.29 -7.98
CA LEU A 77 1.82 -9.70 -9.30
C LEU A 77 0.70 -10.04 -10.29
N VAL A 78 0.32 -11.31 -10.37
CA VAL A 78 -0.76 -11.76 -11.26
C VAL A 78 -2.11 -11.21 -10.81
N ALA A 79 -2.41 -11.27 -9.51
CA ALA A 79 -3.71 -10.84 -8.98
C ALA A 79 -3.95 -9.32 -9.17
N PHE A 80 -2.96 -8.48 -8.83
CA PHE A 80 -3.04 -7.05 -9.10
C PHE A 80 -3.03 -6.74 -10.61
N GLY A 81 -2.28 -7.48 -11.41
CA GLY A 81 -2.28 -7.35 -12.86
C GLY A 81 -3.64 -7.63 -13.50
N LEU A 82 -4.31 -8.70 -13.09
CA LEU A 82 -5.67 -9.03 -13.55
C LEU A 82 -6.67 -7.94 -13.15
N SER A 83 -6.60 -7.46 -11.90
CA SER A 83 -7.44 -6.36 -11.42
C SER A 83 -7.20 -5.07 -12.22
N ALA A 84 -5.94 -4.73 -12.50
CA ALA A 84 -5.57 -3.56 -13.30
C ALA A 84 -6.11 -3.62 -14.73
N LEU A 85 -6.04 -4.80 -15.38
CA LEU A 85 -6.60 -5.00 -16.72
C LEU A 85 -8.12 -4.79 -16.73
N LEU A 86 -8.83 -5.27 -15.71
CA LEU A 86 -10.27 -5.03 -15.56
C LEU A 86 -10.56 -3.53 -15.39
N HIS A 87 -9.80 -2.83 -14.56
CA HIS A 87 -9.93 -1.38 -14.40
C HIS A 87 -9.66 -0.61 -15.69
N ILE A 88 -8.63 -1.00 -16.45
CA ILE A 88 -8.33 -0.40 -17.76
C ILE A 88 -9.53 -0.59 -18.70
N TYR A 89 -10.09 -1.79 -18.79
CA TYR A 89 -11.28 -2.06 -19.59
C TYR A 89 -12.47 -1.18 -19.16
N GLN A 90 -12.72 -1.08 -17.85
CA GLN A 90 -13.81 -0.27 -17.29
C GLN A 90 -13.61 1.23 -17.58
N ILE A 91 -12.39 1.75 -17.46
CA ILE A 91 -12.06 3.15 -17.77
C ILE A 91 -12.27 3.43 -19.26
N LEU A 92 -11.79 2.56 -20.15
CA LEU A 92 -11.94 2.73 -21.60
C LEU A 92 -13.41 2.75 -22.01
N ARG A 93 -14.22 1.86 -21.43
CA ARG A 93 -15.66 1.78 -21.72
C ARG A 93 -16.46 2.95 -21.14
N SER A 94 -16.12 3.40 -19.94
CA SER A 94 -16.93 4.35 -19.16
C SER A 94 -16.46 5.80 -19.26
N ARG A 95 -15.21 6.02 -19.65
CA ARG A 95 -14.53 7.33 -19.71
C ARG A 95 -14.46 8.06 -18.35
N TYR A 96 -14.64 7.35 -17.23
CA TYR A 96 -14.41 7.88 -15.89
C TYR A 96 -12.92 7.84 -15.52
N TRP A 97 -12.18 8.85 -15.97
CA TRP A 97 -10.72 8.94 -15.82
C TRP A 97 -10.19 8.96 -14.38
N SER A 98 -11.02 9.29 -13.38
CA SER A 98 -10.59 9.25 -11.97
C SER A 98 -10.14 7.84 -11.52
N PHE A 99 -10.63 6.78 -12.17
CA PHE A 99 -10.23 5.40 -11.87
C PHE A 99 -8.82 5.04 -12.38
N VAL A 100 -8.17 5.91 -13.17
CA VAL A 100 -6.73 5.76 -13.49
C VAL A 100 -5.88 5.68 -12.21
N MET A 101 -6.32 6.33 -11.13
CA MET A 101 -5.69 6.21 -9.81
C MET A 101 -5.66 4.76 -9.30
N VAL A 102 -6.71 3.97 -9.54
CA VAL A 102 -6.73 2.55 -9.15
C VAL A 102 -5.73 1.75 -9.99
N VAL A 103 -5.62 2.04 -11.29
CA VAL A 103 -4.62 1.39 -12.16
C VAL A 103 -3.20 1.75 -11.72
N MET A 104 -2.93 3.02 -11.40
CA MET A 104 -1.64 3.47 -10.89
C MET A 104 -1.30 2.81 -9.55
N GLY A 105 -2.27 2.70 -8.63
CA GLY A 105 -2.10 1.98 -7.36
C GLY A 105 -1.78 0.50 -7.57
N CYS A 106 -2.48 -0.17 -8.50
CA CYS A 106 -2.15 -1.57 -8.87
C CYS A 106 -0.74 -1.68 -9.43
N GLY A 107 -0.31 -0.73 -10.26
CA GLY A 107 1.05 -0.68 -10.81
C GLY A 107 2.11 -0.52 -9.73
N GLY A 108 1.86 0.34 -8.73
CA GLY A 108 2.75 0.51 -7.58
C GLY A 108 2.83 -0.75 -6.70
N GLU A 109 1.69 -1.40 -6.44
CA GLU A 109 1.65 -2.69 -5.74
C GLU A 109 2.46 -3.74 -6.51
N MET A 110 2.21 -3.89 -7.81
CA MET A 110 2.98 -4.81 -8.67
C MET A 110 4.47 -4.51 -8.63
N TYR A 111 4.88 -3.24 -8.69
CA TYR A 111 6.29 -2.88 -8.57
C TYR A 111 6.85 -3.32 -7.21
N GLY A 112 6.17 -3.04 -6.10
CA GLY A 112 6.61 -3.49 -4.77
C GLY A 112 6.75 -5.02 -4.66
N TRP A 113 5.78 -5.78 -5.18
CA TRP A 113 5.84 -7.24 -5.19
C TRP A 113 6.91 -7.80 -6.15
N SER A 114 7.24 -7.09 -7.24
CA SER A 114 8.38 -7.46 -8.09
C SER A 114 9.72 -7.28 -7.38
N MET A 115 9.86 -6.25 -6.54
CA MET A 115 11.04 -6.05 -5.71
C MET A 115 11.18 -7.16 -4.66
N ARG A 116 10.04 -7.68 -4.14
CA ARG A 116 10.04 -8.87 -3.28
C ARG A 116 10.60 -10.10 -3.99
N TRP A 117 10.20 -10.32 -5.23
CA TRP A 117 10.68 -11.44 -6.04
C TRP A 117 12.21 -11.36 -6.23
N ILE A 118 12.72 -10.15 -6.50
CA ILE A 118 14.17 -9.90 -6.55
C ILE A 118 14.81 -10.19 -5.18
N GLY A 119 14.19 -9.75 -4.08
CA GLY A 119 14.64 -10.02 -2.72
C GLY A 119 14.71 -11.51 -2.37
N GLY A 120 13.81 -12.33 -2.92
CA GLY A 120 13.84 -13.79 -2.75
C GLY A 120 14.96 -14.47 -3.54
N GLN A 121 15.56 -13.81 -4.53
CA GLN A 121 16.76 -14.27 -5.23
C GLN A 121 18.04 -13.70 -4.61
N ASN A 122 18.00 -12.43 -4.20
CA ASN A 122 19.10 -11.71 -3.57
C ASN A 122 18.58 -10.88 -2.39
N LEU A 123 18.79 -11.39 -1.17
CA LEU A 123 18.30 -10.81 0.09
C LEU A 123 18.79 -9.38 0.38
N LEU A 124 19.83 -8.90 -0.30
CA LEU A 124 20.37 -7.55 -0.13
C LEU A 124 19.64 -6.49 -0.97
N ARG A 125 18.71 -6.91 -1.84
CA ARG A 125 18.05 -6.04 -2.81
C ARG A 125 16.54 -6.04 -2.60
N GLY A 126 15.88 -4.98 -3.06
CA GLY A 126 14.43 -4.93 -3.19
C GLY A 126 13.66 -4.60 -1.92
N TYR A 127 14.27 -4.65 -0.73
CA TYR A 127 13.54 -4.38 0.52
C TYR A 127 13.07 -2.92 0.61
N GLY A 128 13.98 -1.97 0.40
CA GLY A 128 13.66 -0.54 0.49
C GLY A 128 12.70 -0.12 -0.62
N GLU A 129 12.92 -0.62 -1.84
CA GLU A 129 12.05 -0.35 -2.99
C GLU A 129 10.66 -0.96 -2.80
N GLN A 130 10.57 -2.18 -2.24
CA GLN A 130 9.29 -2.77 -1.86
C GLN A 130 8.59 -1.92 -0.81
N LEU A 131 9.28 -1.58 0.28
CA LEU A 131 8.69 -0.82 1.37
C LEU A 131 8.15 0.52 0.88
N ALA A 132 8.93 1.25 0.09
CA ALA A 132 8.51 2.51 -0.51
C ALA A 132 7.29 2.32 -1.42
N ALA A 133 7.35 1.39 -2.37
CA ALA A 133 6.27 1.18 -3.33
C ALA A 133 4.95 0.77 -2.67
N LEU A 134 5.01 -0.18 -1.73
CA LEU A 134 3.83 -0.62 -0.99
C LEU A 134 3.30 0.52 -0.13
N THR A 135 4.15 1.38 0.44
CA THR A 135 3.71 2.54 1.22
C THR A 135 2.93 3.56 0.37
N VAL A 136 3.46 3.90 -0.82
CA VAL A 136 2.86 4.88 -1.73
C VAL A 136 1.55 4.40 -2.35
N SER A 137 1.45 3.13 -2.74
CA SER A 137 0.36 2.64 -3.59
C SER A 137 -1.05 2.88 -3.01
N PRO A 138 -1.30 2.67 -1.71
CA PRO A 138 -2.63 2.87 -1.15
C PRO A 138 -3.07 4.32 -1.00
N ILE A 139 -2.13 5.27 -0.99
CA ILE A 139 -2.45 6.70 -1.06
C ILE A 139 -3.19 7.00 -2.37
N VAL A 140 -2.76 6.35 -3.45
CA VAL A 140 -3.39 6.48 -4.76
C VAL A 140 -4.79 5.84 -4.77
N PHE A 141 -4.98 4.71 -4.08
CA PHE A 141 -6.31 4.10 -3.89
C PHE A 141 -7.26 5.02 -3.09
N SER A 142 -6.79 5.65 -2.02
CA SER A 142 -7.57 6.67 -1.27
C SER A 142 -8.01 7.82 -2.18
N GLY A 143 -7.16 8.25 -3.10
CA GLY A 143 -7.51 9.25 -4.10
C GLY A 143 -8.72 8.85 -4.98
N ALA A 144 -8.73 7.61 -5.47
CA ALA A 144 -9.85 7.07 -6.23
C ALA A 144 -11.14 7.04 -5.39
N LEU A 145 -11.02 6.65 -4.12
CA LEU A 145 -12.12 6.61 -3.15
C LEU A 145 -12.73 8.01 -2.91
N TYR A 146 -11.90 9.03 -2.72
CA TYR A 146 -12.36 10.40 -2.50
C TYR A 146 -13.02 10.98 -3.75
N SER A 147 -12.53 10.61 -4.93
CA SER A 147 -13.14 10.97 -6.21
C SER A 147 -14.50 10.30 -6.40
N LEU A 148 -14.62 9.02 -6.04
CA LEU A 148 -15.87 8.26 -6.05
C LEU A 148 -16.91 8.90 -5.11
N PHE A 149 -16.52 9.19 -3.85
CA PHE A 149 -17.41 9.87 -2.91
C PHE A 149 -17.80 11.27 -3.39
N GLY A 150 -16.85 12.03 -3.94
CA GLY A 150 -17.12 13.35 -4.49
C GLY A 150 -18.16 13.31 -5.62
N SER A 151 -18.05 12.33 -6.52
CA SER A 151 -19.03 12.10 -7.60
C SER A 151 -20.40 11.67 -7.06
N LEU A 152 -20.42 10.77 -6.07
CA LEU A 152 -21.66 10.37 -5.39
C LEU A 152 -22.37 11.58 -4.77
N ALA A 153 -21.64 12.39 -4.01
CA ALA A 153 -22.20 13.58 -3.37
C ALA A 153 -22.76 14.59 -4.37
N ARG A 154 -22.12 14.73 -5.55
CA ARG A 154 -22.65 15.57 -6.65
C ARG A 154 -23.92 15.00 -7.27
N SER A 155 -24.03 13.68 -7.38
CA SER A 155 -25.21 13.01 -7.94
C SER A 155 -26.43 12.98 -7.00
N MET A 156 -26.23 13.28 -5.71
CA MET A 156 -27.29 13.28 -4.71
C MET A 156 -27.61 14.71 -4.27
N ASN A 157 -26.85 15.25 -3.32
CA ASN A 157 -26.95 16.64 -2.93
C ASN A 157 -25.60 17.13 -2.39
N PRO A 158 -24.85 17.95 -3.15
CA PRO A 158 -23.53 18.42 -2.73
C PRO A 158 -23.57 19.45 -1.60
N SER A 159 -24.72 20.10 -1.35
CA SER A 159 -24.88 21.15 -0.32
C SER A 159 -24.82 20.61 1.12
N LEU A 160 -24.99 19.29 1.30
CA LEU A 160 -24.90 18.65 2.61
C LEU A 160 -23.45 18.57 3.12
N LEU A 161 -22.47 18.73 2.22
CA LEU A 161 -21.05 18.80 2.57
C LEU A 161 -20.67 20.22 3.04
N PRO A 162 -19.97 20.38 4.18
CA PRO A 162 -19.68 21.69 4.77
C PRO A 162 -18.95 22.67 3.83
N ILE A 163 -18.00 22.15 3.04
CA ILE A 163 -17.13 22.93 2.16
C ILE A 163 -17.40 22.65 0.67
N GLY A 164 -18.44 21.86 0.36
CA GLY A 164 -18.75 21.38 -0.98
C GLY A 164 -17.84 20.22 -1.45
N SER A 165 -18.39 19.38 -2.34
CA SER A 165 -17.75 18.14 -2.82
C SER A 165 -16.36 18.37 -3.44
N LYS A 166 -16.23 19.32 -4.38
CA LYS A 166 -14.95 19.55 -5.10
C LYS A 166 -13.84 20.02 -4.15
N LYS A 167 -14.12 20.97 -3.25
CA LYS A 167 -13.12 21.52 -2.33
C LYS A 167 -12.69 20.47 -1.31
N LEU A 168 -13.63 19.67 -0.78
CA LEU A 168 -13.31 18.56 0.13
C LEU A 168 -12.38 17.54 -0.52
N THR A 169 -12.70 17.08 -1.74
CA THR A 169 -11.86 16.12 -2.46
C THR A 169 -10.46 16.67 -2.69
N TRP A 170 -10.31 17.92 -3.15
CA TRP A 170 -9.00 18.54 -3.35
C TRP A 170 -8.21 18.75 -2.06
N TRP A 171 -8.89 19.11 -0.97
CA TRP A 171 -8.25 19.23 0.34
C TRP A 171 -7.70 17.90 0.81
N LEU A 172 -8.51 16.83 0.74
CA LEU A 172 -8.07 15.46 1.09
C LEU A 172 -6.86 15.03 0.26
N PHE A 173 -6.90 15.25 -1.06
CA PHE A 173 -5.77 14.99 -1.95
C PHE A 173 -4.51 15.78 -1.56
N GLY A 174 -4.65 17.07 -1.23
CA GLY A 174 -3.53 17.90 -0.85
C GLY A 174 -2.86 17.43 0.43
N VAL A 175 -3.64 17.03 1.44
CA VAL A 175 -3.10 16.51 2.70
C VAL A 175 -2.43 15.15 2.48
N GLU A 176 -3.05 14.23 1.74
CA GLU A 176 -2.44 12.93 1.40
C GLU A 176 -1.15 13.07 0.59
N PHE A 177 -1.10 14.03 -0.34
CA PHE A 177 0.11 14.30 -1.10
C PHE A 177 1.22 14.84 -0.20
N PHE A 178 0.88 15.71 0.75
CA PHE A 178 1.85 16.21 1.72
C PHE A 178 2.36 15.09 2.65
N THR A 179 1.48 14.23 3.18
CA THR A 179 1.91 13.09 4.01
C THR A 179 2.73 12.09 3.21
N LEU A 180 2.47 11.91 1.91
CA LEU A 180 3.32 11.13 1.02
C LEU A 180 4.73 11.72 0.92
N LEU A 181 4.88 13.04 0.76
CA LEU A 181 6.19 13.68 0.72
C LEU A 181 6.97 13.48 2.02
N VAL A 182 6.29 13.56 3.17
CA VAL A 182 6.89 13.25 4.48
C VAL A 182 7.38 11.79 4.53
N GLN A 183 6.57 10.84 4.04
CA GLN A 183 6.94 9.41 4.01
C GLN A 183 8.13 9.15 3.09
N VAL A 184 8.12 9.71 1.88
CA VAL A 184 9.23 9.57 0.92
C VAL A 184 10.49 10.21 1.46
N GLY A 185 10.40 11.40 2.07
CA GLY A 185 11.54 12.07 2.69
C GLY A 185 12.11 11.30 3.88
N GLY A 186 11.26 10.79 4.77
CA GLY A 186 11.67 9.94 5.89
C GLY A 186 12.32 8.63 5.42
N GLY A 187 11.69 7.96 4.46
CA GLY A 187 12.21 6.72 3.87
C GLY A 187 13.55 6.92 3.14
N ALA A 188 13.71 8.00 2.37
CA ALA A 188 14.97 8.35 1.71
C ALA A 188 16.08 8.67 2.72
N THR A 189 15.74 9.38 3.81
CA THR A 189 16.67 9.66 4.90
C THR A 189 17.12 8.37 5.59
N ALA A 190 16.20 7.45 5.86
CA ALA A 190 16.52 6.16 6.45
C ALA A 190 17.38 5.29 5.52
N ALA A 191 17.10 5.30 4.22
CA ALA A 191 17.84 4.53 3.22
C ALA A 191 19.27 5.04 2.98
N GLY A 192 19.51 6.35 3.14
CA GLY A 192 20.82 6.97 2.98
C GLY A 192 21.63 7.10 4.27
N ALA A 193 21.15 6.56 5.40
CA ALA A 193 21.80 6.71 6.69
C ALA A 193 23.08 5.84 6.79
N GLU A 194 24.18 6.45 7.23
CA GLU A 194 25.44 5.75 7.53
C GLU A 194 25.53 5.30 9.01
N ASP A 195 24.67 5.87 9.86
CA ASP A 195 24.63 5.62 11.29
C ASP A 195 23.20 5.32 11.78
N ALA A 196 23.10 4.65 12.93
CA ALA A 196 21.82 4.24 13.50
C ALA A 196 20.93 5.43 13.92
N SER A 197 21.51 6.58 14.27
CA SER A 197 20.74 7.76 14.68
C SER A 197 19.99 8.35 13.49
N THR A 198 20.69 8.61 12.39
CA THR A 198 20.08 9.12 11.15
C THR A 198 19.01 8.16 10.60
N PHE A 199 19.29 6.85 10.66
CA PHE A 199 18.33 5.81 10.27
C PHE A 199 17.03 5.87 11.08
N ASN A 200 17.15 6.02 12.41
CA ASN A 200 16.00 6.13 13.29
C ASN A 200 15.20 7.41 13.01
N VAL A 201 15.88 8.55 12.82
CA VAL A 201 15.22 9.82 12.48
C VAL A 201 14.39 9.66 11.20
N GLY A 202 14.95 9.09 10.14
CA GLY A 202 14.22 8.84 8.90
C GLY A 202 13.00 7.92 9.11
N SER A 203 13.17 6.85 9.89
CA SER A 203 12.10 5.90 10.22
C SER A 203 10.95 6.57 10.99
N TRP A 204 11.25 7.43 11.96
CA TRP A 204 10.25 8.19 12.73
C TRP A 204 9.52 9.23 11.87
N ILE A 205 10.22 9.91 10.96
CA ILE A 205 9.60 10.83 10.00
C ILE A 205 8.61 10.07 9.11
N MET A 206 9.03 8.91 8.58
CA MET A 206 8.16 8.06 7.75
C MET A 206 6.92 7.58 8.52
N LEU A 207 7.09 7.11 9.76
CA LEU A 207 5.99 6.72 10.63
C LEU A 207 5.02 7.89 10.89
N GLY A 208 5.55 9.09 11.14
CA GLY A 208 4.72 10.29 11.33
C GLY A 208 3.81 10.57 10.13
N GLY A 209 4.32 10.41 8.92
CA GLY A 209 3.53 10.54 7.70
C GLY A 209 2.42 9.48 7.57
N ILE A 210 2.71 8.23 7.93
CA ILE A 210 1.72 7.13 7.93
C ILE A 210 0.61 7.37 8.95
N VAL A 211 0.96 7.81 10.17
CA VAL A 211 -0.03 8.14 11.22
C VAL A 211 -0.91 9.30 10.78
N ALA A 212 -0.31 10.37 10.23
CA ALA A 212 -1.06 11.51 9.72
C ALA A 212 -2.04 11.09 8.61
N GLN A 213 -1.60 10.22 7.68
CA GLN A 213 -2.45 9.67 6.64
C GLN A 213 -3.62 8.84 7.20
N LEU A 214 -3.36 8.00 8.21
CA LEU A 214 -4.42 7.23 8.88
C LEU A 214 -5.46 8.15 9.51
N VAL A 215 -5.03 9.23 10.18
CA VAL A 215 -5.92 10.24 10.76
C VAL A 215 -6.78 10.92 9.69
N VAL A 216 -6.20 11.26 8.53
CA VAL A 216 -6.94 11.84 7.40
C VAL A 216 -8.01 10.89 6.87
N THR A 217 -7.69 9.59 6.77
CA THR A 217 -8.66 8.57 6.36
C THR A 217 -9.81 8.45 7.37
N LEU A 218 -9.53 8.54 8.67
CA LEU A 218 -10.56 8.54 9.72
C LEU A 218 -11.43 9.81 9.66
N ILE A 219 -10.84 10.97 9.38
CA ILE A 219 -11.58 12.22 9.15
C ILE A 219 -12.51 12.07 7.92
N PHE A 220 -12.02 11.47 6.83
CA PHE A 220 -12.85 11.19 5.67
C PHE A 220 -14.06 10.31 6.02
N LEU A 221 -13.85 9.23 6.78
CA LEU A 221 -14.93 8.36 7.26
C LEU A 221 -15.96 9.11 8.12
N ALA A 222 -15.50 10.01 8.99
CA ALA A 222 -16.39 10.84 9.79
C ALA A 222 -17.22 11.79 8.91
N VAL A 223 -16.59 12.45 7.93
CA VAL A 223 -17.30 13.33 6.98
C VAL A 223 -18.30 12.53 6.13
N PHE A 224 -17.92 11.33 5.68
CA PHE A 224 -18.81 10.41 4.98
C PHE A 224 -20.04 10.05 5.84
N GLY A 225 -19.83 9.69 7.11
CA GLY A 225 -20.93 9.40 8.05
C GLY A 225 -21.85 10.60 8.29
N VAL A 226 -21.28 11.79 8.48
CA VAL A 226 -22.05 13.04 8.63
C VAL A 226 -22.87 13.35 7.38
N TYR A 227 -22.31 13.12 6.18
CA TYR A 227 -23.02 13.33 4.92
C TYR A 227 -24.29 12.47 4.86
N PHE A 228 -24.18 11.16 5.10
CA PHE A 228 -25.32 10.25 5.05
C PHE A 228 -26.31 10.47 6.19
N SER A 229 -25.85 10.86 7.38
CA SER A 229 -26.73 11.29 8.47
C SER A 229 -27.58 12.51 8.07
N ARG A 230 -26.95 13.54 7.47
CA ARG A 230 -27.67 14.71 6.96
C ARG A 230 -28.60 14.37 5.80
N LEU A 231 -28.19 13.47 4.92
CA LEU A 231 -29.00 13.01 3.79
C LEU A 231 -30.28 12.33 4.28
N ARG A 232 -30.18 11.48 5.31
CA ARG A 232 -31.32 10.85 5.97
C ARG A 232 -32.22 11.88 6.63
N SER A 233 -31.67 12.78 7.45
CA SER A 233 -32.47 13.72 8.25
C SER A 233 -33.12 14.83 7.42
N ARG A 234 -32.52 15.28 6.31
CA ARG A 234 -33.03 16.41 5.51
C ARG A 234 -33.82 16.00 4.27
N HIS A 235 -33.60 14.79 3.75
CA HIS A 235 -34.24 14.33 2.52
C HIS A 235 -34.96 12.99 2.67
N ASN A 236 -35.06 12.43 3.88
CA ASN A 236 -35.68 11.12 4.15
C ASN A 236 -35.12 9.97 3.30
N VAL A 237 -33.90 10.12 2.78
CA VAL A 237 -33.22 9.05 2.02
C VAL A 237 -32.53 8.15 3.03
N ASP A 238 -33.21 7.06 3.40
CA ASP A 238 -32.61 5.98 4.18
C ASP A 238 -31.97 4.96 3.23
N ILE A 239 -30.69 4.69 3.43
CA ILE A 239 -29.92 3.73 2.62
C ILE A 239 -30.53 2.32 2.67
N ARG A 240 -31.27 1.98 3.73
CA ARG A 240 -31.98 0.69 3.82
C ARG A 240 -33.05 0.54 2.73
N TYR A 241 -33.70 1.64 2.34
CA TYR A 241 -34.74 1.67 1.32
C TYR A 241 -34.25 2.23 -0.02
N ALA A 242 -32.99 2.65 -0.11
CA ALA A 242 -32.39 3.13 -1.34
C ALA A 242 -32.30 2.06 -2.44
N ASP A 243 -32.12 2.53 -3.67
CA ASP A 243 -31.84 1.71 -4.84
C ASP A 243 -30.57 0.84 -4.64
N SER A 244 -30.53 -0.28 -5.37
CA SER A 244 -29.43 -1.26 -5.26
C SER A 244 -28.07 -0.65 -5.62
N HIS A 245 -28.03 0.30 -6.55
CA HIS A 245 -26.80 0.95 -6.98
C HIS A 245 -26.22 1.86 -5.88
N LEU A 246 -27.05 2.66 -5.22
CA LEU A 246 -26.63 3.49 -4.08
C LEU A 246 -26.14 2.64 -2.92
N LYS A 247 -26.81 1.51 -2.63
CA LYS A 247 -26.37 0.55 -1.61
C LYS A 247 -24.99 -0.01 -1.91
N VAL A 248 -24.74 -0.41 -3.16
CA VAL A 248 -23.43 -0.93 -3.58
C VAL A 248 -22.35 0.13 -3.40
N VAL A 249 -22.58 1.39 -3.79
CA VAL A 249 -21.60 2.46 -3.61
C VAL A 249 -21.38 2.78 -2.13
N PHE A 250 -22.44 2.89 -1.34
CA PHE A 250 -22.37 3.19 0.09
C PHE A 250 -21.56 2.12 0.84
N TRP A 251 -21.94 0.85 0.70
CA TRP A 251 -21.23 -0.26 1.36
C TRP A 251 -19.83 -0.47 0.77
N GLY A 252 -19.66 -0.20 -0.52
CA GLY A 252 -18.35 -0.22 -1.17
C GLY A 252 -17.38 0.79 -0.59
N ILE A 253 -17.81 2.05 -0.39
CA ILE A 253 -16.98 3.09 0.23
C ILE A 253 -16.62 2.71 1.66
N ILE A 254 -17.57 2.19 2.44
CA ILE A 254 -17.29 1.71 3.81
C ILE A 254 -16.26 0.58 3.77
N ALA A 255 -16.47 -0.45 2.95
CA ALA A 255 -15.58 -1.60 2.86
C ALA A 255 -14.16 -1.19 2.45
N ILE A 256 -14.01 -0.35 1.41
CA ILE A 256 -12.70 0.15 0.96
C ILE A 256 -12.03 0.96 2.06
N SER A 257 -12.75 1.90 2.69
CA SER A 257 -12.21 2.74 3.76
C SER A 257 -11.73 1.89 4.95
N SER A 258 -12.52 0.90 5.36
CA SER A 258 -12.17 0.00 6.46
C SER A 258 -10.90 -0.80 6.15
N LEU A 259 -10.73 -1.30 4.93
CA LEU A 259 -9.53 -2.03 4.53
C LEU A 259 -8.29 -1.12 4.50
N ILE A 260 -8.42 0.13 4.04
CA ILE A 260 -7.35 1.12 4.09
C ILE A 260 -6.97 1.46 5.54
N VAL A 261 -7.95 1.59 6.44
CA VAL A 261 -7.71 1.82 7.88
C VAL A 261 -7.01 0.62 8.53
N ILE A 262 -7.45 -0.61 8.27
CA ILE A 262 -6.81 -1.83 8.78
C ILE A 262 -5.34 -1.87 8.36
N ARG A 263 -5.07 -1.60 7.08
CA ARG A 263 -3.72 -1.53 6.53
C ARG A 263 -2.89 -0.41 7.14
N GLY A 264 -3.48 0.78 7.31
CA GLY A 264 -2.79 1.91 7.95
C GLY A 264 -2.45 1.64 9.41
N ALA A 265 -3.33 0.94 10.14
CA ALA A 265 -3.07 0.49 11.51
C ALA A 265 -1.95 -0.57 11.55
N TYR A 266 -1.95 -1.54 10.63
CA TYR A 266 -0.86 -2.51 10.49
C TYR A 266 0.49 -1.83 10.23
N ARG A 267 0.56 -0.89 9.26
CA ARG A 267 1.79 -0.16 8.96
C ARG A 267 2.26 0.72 10.11
N THR A 268 1.34 1.33 10.84
CA THR A 268 1.66 2.09 12.05
C THR A 268 2.28 1.17 13.10
N ALA A 269 1.67 0.01 13.35
CA ALA A 269 2.19 -0.96 14.32
C ALA A 269 3.56 -1.50 13.90
N GLU A 270 3.71 -1.92 12.64
CA GLU A 270 4.95 -2.44 12.06
C GLU A 270 6.12 -1.46 12.23
N LEU A 271 5.90 -0.17 11.93
CA LEU A 271 6.96 0.85 11.99
C LEU A 271 7.14 1.45 13.39
N SER A 272 6.14 1.37 14.26
CA SER A 272 6.26 1.80 15.66
C SER A 272 7.19 0.92 16.49
N GLU A 273 7.30 -0.38 16.14
CA GLU A 273 8.30 -1.29 16.70
C GLU A 273 9.70 -1.10 16.09
N GLY A 274 9.82 -0.18 15.10
CA GLY A 274 11.00 0.00 14.27
C GLY A 274 11.03 -0.95 13.07
N MET A 275 11.83 -0.61 12.05
CA MET A 275 11.92 -1.37 10.79
C MET A 275 12.41 -2.83 10.95
N PHE A 276 12.79 -3.24 12.16
CA PHE A 276 13.27 -4.58 12.50
C PHE A 276 12.49 -5.22 13.64
N GLY A 277 11.27 -4.72 13.93
CA GLY A 277 10.38 -5.29 14.93
C GLY A 277 9.89 -6.71 14.57
N PRO A 278 9.43 -7.50 15.56
CA PRO A 278 8.84 -8.82 15.32
C PRO A 278 7.72 -8.82 14.28
N ILE A 279 6.93 -7.74 14.19
CA ILE A 279 5.85 -7.61 13.20
C ILE A 279 6.41 -7.47 11.78
N ALA A 280 7.48 -6.69 11.58
CA ALA A 280 8.13 -6.50 10.27
C ALA A 280 8.80 -7.78 9.75
N HIS A 281 9.34 -8.59 10.66
CA HIS A 281 9.93 -9.90 10.33
C HIS A 281 8.88 -11.02 10.15
N SER A 282 7.58 -10.70 10.20
CA SER A 282 6.52 -11.67 9.93
C SER A 282 6.05 -11.58 8.47
N GLN A 283 6.45 -12.55 7.65
CA GLN A 283 5.93 -12.67 6.28
C GLN A 283 4.39 -12.78 6.27
N ALA A 284 3.82 -13.55 7.20
CA ALA A 284 2.36 -13.69 7.30
C ALA A 284 1.70 -12.35 7.67
N GLY A 285 2.34 -11.57 8.56
CA GLY A 285 1.90 -10.23 8.93
C GLY A 285 1.79 -9.30 7.72
N LEU A 286 2.83 -9.23 6.88
CA LEU A 286 2.83 -8.39 5.69
C LEU A 286 1.74 -8.80 4.68
N ILE A 287 1.57 -10.10 4.47
CA ILE A 287 0.57 -10.60 3.53
C ILE A 287 -0.84 -10.31 4.05
N LEU A 288 -1.14 -10.63 5.32
CA LEU A 288 -2.48 -10.46 5.88
C LEU A 288 -2.83 -8.99 6.19
N GLY A 289 -1.85 -8.19 6.59
CA GLY A 289 -2.02 -6.81 7.05
C GLY A 289 -1.90 -5.76 5.95
N ASP A 290 -1.14 -6.03 4.89
CA ASP A 290 -0.91 -5.06 3.80
C ASP A 290 -1.43 -5.60 2.46
N CYS A 291 -1.00 -6.80 2.06
CA CYS A 291 -1.33 -7.35 0.74
C CYS A 291 -2.83 -7.63 0.52
N ILE A 292 -3.41 -8.46 1.39
CA ILE A 292 -4.79 -8.95 1.21
C ILE A 292 -5.80 -7.81 1.28
N PRO A 293 -5.70 -6.85 2.23
CA PRO A 293 -6.56 -5.68 2.25
C PRO A 293 -6.47 -4.86 0.97
N MET A 294 -5.28 -4.59 0.46
CA MET A 294 -5.11 -3.79 -0.76
C MET A 294 -5.60 -4.53 -2.00
N LEU A 295 -5.37 -5.84 -2.08
CA LEU A 295 -5.92 -6.65 -3.15
C LEU A 295 -7.45 -6.59 -3.14
N ALA A 296 -8.07 -6.81 -1.98
CA ALA A 296 -9.52 -6.72 -1.82
C ALA A 296 -10.07 -5.33 -2.20
N VAL A 297 -9.38 -4.24 -1.85
CA VAL A 297 -9.74 -2.88 -2.26
C VAL A 297 -9.85 -2.78 -3.78
N THR A 298 -8.87 -3.29 -4.54
CA THR A 298 -8.90 -3.22 -6.01
C THR A 298 -10.08 -3.97 -6.63
N TYR A 299 -10.43 -5.15 -6.08
CA TYR A 299 -11.58 -5.93 -6.55
C TYR A 299 -12.91 -5.31 -6.15
N ILE A 300 -13.01 -4.68 -4.97
CA ILE A 300 -14.21 -3.94 -4.59
C ILE A 300 -14.40 -2.73 -5.52
N PHE A 301 -13.33 -2.02 -5.88
CA PHE A 301 -13.41 -0.95 -6.88
C PHE A 301 -13.94 -1.43 -8.23
N ASN A 302 -13.59 -2.66 -8.67
CA ASN A 302 -14.12 -3.23 -9.92
C ASN A 302 -15.66 -3.38 -9.87
N VAL A 303 -16.23 -3.69 -8.69
CA VAL A 303 -17.68 -3.86 -8.51
C VAL A 303 -18.39 -2.51 -8.34
N VAL A 304 -17.78 -1.59 -7.60
CA VAL A 304 -18.36 -0.28 -7.25
C VAL A 304 -18.28 0.74 -8.40
N HIS A 305 -17.61 0.37 -9.49
CA HIS A 305 -17.28 1.26 -10.60
C HIS A 305 -18.45 2.14 -11.10
N PRO A 306 -18.24 3.49 -11.25
CA PRO A 306 -19.27 4.47 -11.64
C PRO A 306 -20.07 4.13 -12.90
N LEU A 307 -19.45 3.41 -13.86
CA LEU A 307 -20.09 2.87 -15.06
C LEU A 307 -21.43 2.17 -14.76
N TYR A 308 -21.48 1.39 -13.69
CA TYR A 308 -22.68 0.60 -13.35
C TYR A 308 -23.60 1.32 -12.37
N THR A 309 -23.05 2.22 -11.55
CA THR A 309 -23.73 2.75 -10.37
C THR A 309 -24.17 4.20 -10.48
N LEU A 310 -23.43 5.04 -11.22
CA LEU A 310 -23.69 6.48 -11.32
C LEU A 310 -24.20 6.91 -12.70
N GLN A 311 -23.71 6.28 -13.79
CA GLN A 311 -24.09 6.68 -15.14
C GLN A 311 -25.59 6.57 -15.41
N LYS A 312 -26.22 5.46 -14.99
CA LYS A 312 -27.68 5.28 -15.09
C LYS A 312 -28.48 6.32 -14.30
N ARG A 313 -27.92 6.86 -13.22
CA ARG A 313 -28.61 7.85 -12.38
C ARG A 313 -28.59 9.24 -13.01
N THR A 314 -27.48 9.61 -13.64
CA THR A 314 -27.39 10.82 -14.45
C THR A 314 -28.41 10.77 -15.59
N ASP A 315 -28.50 9.65 -16.30
CA ASP A 315 -29.49 9.45 -17.36
C ASP A 315 -30.94 9.55 -16.83
N HIS A 316 -31.21 9.01 -15.64
CA HIS A 316 -32.55 9.13 -15.03
C HIS A 316 -32.90 10.55 -14.56
N VAL A 317 -31.94 11.33 -14.05
CA VAL A 317 -32.18 12.72 -13.64
C VAL A 317 -32.44 13.59 -14.87
N PHE A 318 -31.62 13.47 -15.92
CA PHE A 318 -31.85 14.20 -17.17
C PHE A 318 -33.22 13.85 -17.79
N ASN A 319 -33.60 12.57 -17.80
CA ASN A 319 -34.92 12.15 -18.30
C ASN A 319 -36.10 12.69 -17.46
N LEU A 320 -35.91 13.01 -16.18
CA LEU A 320 -36.95 13.60 -15.34
C LEU A 320 -37.06 15.11 -15.56
N GLU A 321 -35.93 15.82 -15.66
CA GLU A 321 -35.88 17.24 -16.01
C GLU A 321 -36.50 17.48 -17.40
N ASP A 322 -36.15 16.67 -18.40
CA ASP A 322 -36.74 16.75 -19.75
C ASP A 322 -38.26 16.52 -19.71
N ASN A 323 -38.75 15.59 -18.89
CA ASN A 323 -40.20 15.33 -18.74
C ASN A 323 -40.95 16.43 -17.97
N GLU A 324 -40.30 17.11 -17.02
CA GLU A 324 -40.87 18.27 -16.34
C GLU A 324 -40.91 19.50 -17.24
N GLU A 325 -39.86 19.77 -18.02
CA GLU A 325 -39.85 20.85 -19.01
C GLU A 325 -40.91 20.65 -20.10
N ILE A 326 -41.08 19.42 -20.60
CA ILE A 326 -42.15 19.08 -21.57
C ILE A 326 -43.54 19.35 -20.98
N LYS A 327 -43.76 19.06 -19.70
CA LYS A 327 -45.05 19.31 -19.04
C LYS A 327 -45.33 20.78 -18.78
N LEU A 328 -44.30 21.58 -18.49
CA LEU A 328 -44.41 23.03 -18.27
C LEU A 328 -44.55 23.81 -19.58
N GLY A 329 -44.03 23.28 -20.69
CA GLY A 329 -44.19 23.87 -22.03
C GLY A 329 -45.53 23.59 -22.71
N GLN A 330 -46.42 22.80 -22.10
CA GLN A 330 -47.76 22.46 -22.62
C GLN A 330 -48.92 23.20 -21.92
N VAL A 331 -48.64 24.21 -21.08
CA VAL A 331 -49.66 25.01 -20.36
C VAL A 331 -49.86 26.38 -21.00
#